data_AF-A0A843EVW0-F1
#
_entry.id   AF-A0A843EVW0-F1
#
_cell.length_a   1.000
_cell.length_b   1.000
_cell.length_c   1.000
_cell.angle_alpha   90.00
_cell.angle_beta   90.00
_cell.angle_gamma   90.00
#
_symmetry.space_group_name_H-M   'P 1'
#
loop_
_entity.id
_entity.type
_entity.pdbx_description
1 polymer ?
#
loop_
_entity_poly.entity_id
_entity_poly.type
_entity_poly.pdbx_seq_one_letter_code
_entity_poly.pdbx_strand_id
1 'polypeptide(L)'
;MADAGPAPQAPPMPSMMPMLVMMFLILVLYAFDGSDHKIGEVLNYGLSFFDFDGEMPILTLFMVGAIMASLSAILRSFFMDMIEQARSQQIMSAFNKELRQARIENNSFKIKKLTEMQPTMMAKNMETSNKMMKAMPFTMIVIIPLFLWVRYFVDVTVREAGNLAFSVPWAELGLMDNIWFMPAWILVYTMVSIPFGQLVNRLIRTYKFRKHLNEIEAKEGAESA
;
A
#
# COMPACT_ATOMS: atom_id res chain seq x y z
N MET A 1 41.77 13.58 -23.83
CA MET A 1 40.56 12.75 -23.86
C MET A 1 40.02 12.74 -22.44
N ALA A 2 38.92 13.46 -22.21
CA ALA A 2 38.45 13.79 -20.87
C ALA A 2 37.78 12.58 -20.20
N ASP A 3 38.18 12.37 -18.95
CA ASP A 3 37.70 11.42 -17.97
C ASP A 3 36.18 11.57 -17.75
N ALA A 4 35.40 10.57 -18.18
CA ALA A 4 33.98 10.50 -17.89
C ALA A 4 33.79 9.55 -16.70
N GLY A 5 33.93 10.11 -15.50
CA GLY A 5 33.63 9.42 -14.25
C GLY A 5 32.21 8.81 -14.24
N PRO A 6 31.96 7.78 -13.42
CA PRO A 6 30.69 7.06 -13.41
C PRO A 6 29.53 8.02 -13.08
N ALA A 7 28.53 8.05 -13.96
CA ALA A 7 27.35 8.89 -13.81
C ALA A 7 26.73 8.70 -12.41
N PRO A 8 26.41 9.80 -11.68
CA PRO A 8 25.79 9.71 -10.37
C PRO A 8 24.48 8.94 -10.47
N GLN A 9 24.33 7.93 -9.61
CA GLN A 9 23.06 7.23 -9.43
C GLN A 9 22.02 8.28 -9.07
N ALA A 10 21.04 8.48 -9.96
CA ALA A 10 19.92 9.36 -9.67
C ALA A 10 19.29 8.92 -8.33
N PRO A 11 19.02 9.86 -7.40
CA PRO A 11 18.42 9.53 -6.11
C PRO A 11 17.12 8.75 -6.35
N PRO A 12 16.73 7.84 -5.43
CA PRO A 12 15.46 7.15 -5.55
C PRO A 12 14.37 8.21 -5.61
N MET A 13 13.74 8.39 -6.78
CA MET A 13 12.60 9.29 -6.90
C MET A 13 11.60 8.93 -5.80
N PRO A 14 11.06 9.91 -5.05
CA PRO A 14 9.98 9.64 -4.12
C PRO A 14 8.91 8.91 -4.93
N SER A 15 8.49 7.73 -4.48
CA SER A 15 7.61 6.86 -5.27
C SER A 15 6.36 7.67 -5.68
N MET A 16 6.28 8.08 -6.94
CA MET A 16 5.13 8.84 -7.46
C MET A 16 3.87 7.95 -7.49
N MET A 17 4.05 6.63 -7.42
CA MET A 17 2.98 5.62 -7.43
C MET A 17 1.92 5.81 -6.33
N PRO A 18 2.24 5.87 -5.02
CA PRO A 18 1.23 6.11 -3.98
C PRO A 18 0.44 7.41 -4.18
N MET A 19 1.06 8.48 -4.68
CA MET A 19 0.36 9.72 -4.96
C MET A 19 -0.62 9.58 -6.14
N LEU A 20 -0.18 8.93 -7.23
CA LEU A 20 -1.04 8.66 -8.39
C LEU A 20 -2.23 7.75 -8.04
N VAL A 21 -2.00 6.73 -7.21
CA VAL A 21 -3.08 5.85 -6.74
C VAL A 21 -4.10 6.61 -5.90
N MET A 22 -3.64 7.50 -5.01
CA MET A 22 -4.54 8.33 -4.20
C MET A 22 -5.37 9.30 -5.07
N MET A 23 -4.73 9.95 -6.05
CA MET A 23 -5.43 10.84 -6.98
C MET A 23 -6.48 10.09 -7.81
N PHE A 24 -6.13 8.89 -8.31
CA PHE A 24 -7.07 8.04 -9.02
C PHE A 24 -8.24 7.62 -8.14
N LEU A 25 -7.98 7.26 -6.88
CA LEU A 25 -9.01 6.92 -5.90
C LEU A 25 -9.97 8.10 -5.71
N ILE A 26 -9.45 9.31 -5.47
CA ILE A 26 -10.29 10.52 -5.31
C ILE A 26 -11.15 10.76 -6.55
N LEU A 27 -10.59 10.66 -7.75
CA LEU A 27 -11.36 10.79 -9.00
C LEU A 27 -12.49 9.77 -9.09
N VAL A 28 -12.21 8.51 -8.74
CA VAL A 28 -13.22 7.44 -8.74
C VAL A 28 -14.32 7.73 -7.71
N LEU A 29 -13.98 8.15 -6.49
CA LEU A 29 -14.99 8.46 -5.47
C LEU A 29 -15.95 9.56 -5.97
N TYR A 30 -15.42 10.65 -6.50
CA TYR A 30 -16.23 11.77 -7.00
C TYR A 30 -17.03 11.41 -8.27
N ALA A 31 -16.51 10.53 -9.13
CA ALA A 31 -17.19 10.10 -10.34
C ALA A 31 -18.37 9.15 -10.07
N PHE A 32 -18.27 8.29 -9.04
CA PHE A 32 -19.29 7.29 -8.74
C PHE A 32 -20.38 7.76 -7.78
N ASP A 33 -20.04 8.54 -6.75
CA ASP A 33 -20.98 8.92 -5.69
C ASP A 33 -21.43 10.39 -5.79
N GLY A 34 -20.74 11.20 -6.61
CA GLY A 34 -21.12 12.58 -6.91
C GLY A 34 -21.30 13.45 -5.65
N SER A 35 -22.23 14.39 -5.72
CA SER A 35 -22.66 15.25 -4.60
C SER A 35 -23.78 14.65 -3.75
N ASP A 36 -24.47 13.64 -4.27
CA ASP A 36 -25.72 13.14 -3.67
C ASP A 36 -25.48 12.05 -2.63
N HIS A 37 -24.26 11.50 -2.55
CA HIS A 37 -23.82 10.51 -1.56
C HIS A 37 -24.71 9.26 -1.44
N LYS A 38 -25.43 8.89 -2.50
CA LYS A 38 -26.42 7.80 -2.49
C LYS A 38 -25.80 6.45 -2.16
N ILE A 39 -24.56 6.20 -2.61
CA ILE A 39 -23.88 4.95 -2.32
C ILE A 39 -23.46 4.95 -0.85
N GLY A 40 -22.94 6.07 -0.36
CA GLY A 40 -22.59 6.23 1.05
C GLY A 40 -23.79 6.06 2.00
N GLU A 41 -24.96 6.59 1.65
CA GLU A 41 -26.21 6.44 2.42
C GLU A 41 -26.65 4.98 2.51
N VAL A 42 -26.65 4.26 1.37
CA VAL A 42 -26.98 2.83 1.35
C VAL A 42 -26.01 2.03 2.21
N LEU A 43 -24.72 2.36 2.17
CA LEU A 43 -23.72 1.73 3.02
C LEU A 43 -23.91 2.08 4.49
N ASN A 44 -24.42 3.28 4.80
CA ASN A 44 -24.67 3.70 6.17
C ASN A 44 -25.72 2.83 6.85
N TYR A 45 -26.72 2.31 6.13
CA TYR A 45 -27.69 1.38 6.70
C TYR A 45 -27.03 0.12 7.30
N GLY A 46 -25.89 -0.33 6.76
CA GLY A 46 -25.12 -1.46 7.28
C GLY A 46 -23.96 -1.09 8.21
N LEU A 47 -23.45 0.15 8.12
CA LEU A 47 -22.28 0.62 8.84
C LEU A 47 -22.58 1.64 9.93
N SER A 48 -23.85 1.98 10.17
CA SER A 48 -24.30 2.91 11.21
C SER A 48 -23.82 2.53 12.60
N PHE A 49 -23.58 1.25 12.89
CA PHE A 49 -22.97 0.84 14.15
C PHE A 49 -21.62 1.52 14.44
N PHE A 50 -20.89 1.93 13.41
CA PHE A 50 -19.60 2.59 13.53
C PHE A 50 -19.68 4.11 13.49
N ASP A 51 -20.83 4.71 13.18
CA ASP A 51 -20.94 6.17 13.00
C ASP A 51 -20.97 6.95 14.33
N PHE A 52 -21.37 6.32 15.44
CA PHE A 52 -21.54 6.96 16.75
C PHE A 52 -22.33 8.27 16.67
N ASP A 53 -23.35 8.33 15.81
CA ASP A 53 -24.18 9.50 15.54
C ASP A 53 -23.39 10.77 15.15
N GLY A 54 -22.12 10.63 14.73
CA GLY A 54 -21.26 11.76 14.39
C GLY A 54 -20.67 12.52 15.59
N GLU A 55 -20.85 12.03 16.82
CA GLU A 55 -20.32 12.69 18.03
C GLU A 55 -18.80 12.58 18.16
N MET A 56 -18.22 11.46 17.69
CA MET A 56 -16.80 11.15 17.83
C MET A 56 -16.11 10.86 16.48
N PRO A 57 -16.04 11.86 15.57
CA PRO A 57 -15.57 11.64 14.19
C PRO A 57 -14.15 11.07 14.11
N ILE A 58 -13.25 11.48 15.00
CA ILE A 58 -11.85 11.00 15.02
C ILE A 58 -11.79 9.52 15.40
N LEU A 59 -12.59 9.09 16.38
CA LEU A 59 -12.61 7.71 16.84
C LEU A 59 -13.23 6.79 15.80
N THR A 60 -14.31 7.23 15.16
CA THR A 60 -14.93 6.53 14.01
C THR A 60 -13.92 6.34 12.89
N LEU A 61 -13.26 7.43 12.45
CA LEU A 61 -12.23 7.38 11.42
C LEU A 61 -11.06 6.48 11.80
N PHE A 62 -10.68 6.44 13.08
CA PHE A 62 -9.64 5.56 13.58
C PHE A 62 -10.03 4.09 13.47
N MET A 63 -11.21 3.72 13.96
CA MET A 63 -11.72 2.35 13.95
C MET A 63 -11.89 1.83 12.52
N VAL A 64 -12.52 2.63 11.68
CA VAL A 64 -12.75 2.28 10.26
C VAL A 64 -11.42 2.26 9.53
N GLY A 65 -10.50 3.17 9.86
CA GLY A 65 -9.11 3.18 9.39
C GLY A 65 -8.37 1.89 9.70
N ALA A 66 -8.45 1.42 10.93
CA ALA A 66 -7.86 0.17 11.39
C ALA A 66 -8.45 -1.05 10.69
N ILE A 67 -9.78 -1.10 10.54
CA ILE A 67 -10.48 -2.17 9.83
C ILE A 67 -10.08 -2.19 8.36
N MET A 68 -10.10 -1.04 7.68
CA MET A 68 -9.66 -0.89 6.29
C MET A 68 -8.22 -1.36 6.08
N ALA A 69 -7.29 -0.89 6.93
CA ALA A 69 -5.89 -1.27 6.85
C ALA A 69 -5.72 -2.78 7.06
N SER A 70 -6.48 -3.38 7.97
CA SER A 70 -6.47 -4.82 8.23
C SER A 70 -6.97 -5.61 7.04
N LEU A 71 -8.14 -5.27 6.51
CA LEU A 71 -8.73 -5.92 5.34
C LEU A 71 -7.82 -5.80 4.12
N SER A 72 -7.26 -4.61 3.88
CA SER A 72 -6.32 -4.35 2.80
C SER A 72 -5.07 -5.21 2.92
N ALA A 73 -4.49 -5.29 4.12
CA ALA A 73 -3.31 -6.10 4.39
C ALA A 73 -3.58 -7.61 4.20
N ILE A 74 -4.73 -8.10 4.68
CA ILE A 74 -5.14 -9.50 4.53
C ILE A 74 -5.33 -9.84 3.06
N LEU A 75 -6.12 -9.05 2.32
CA LEU A 75 -6.36 -9.26 0.89
C LEU A 75 -5.05 -9.23 0.11
N ARG A 76 -4.21 -8.21 0.34
CA ARG A 76 -2.89 -8.14 -0.29
C ARG A 76 -2.04 -9.37 0.03
N SER A 77 -2.09 -9.85 1.28
CA SER A 77 -1.35 -11.04 1.68
C SER A 77 -1.84 -12.31 0.98
N PHE A 78 -3.10 -12.38 0.56
CA PHE A 78 -3.62 -13.52 -0.18
C PHE A 78 -3.08 -13.57 -1.61
N PHE A 79 -2.99 -12.41 -2.27
CA PHE A 79 -2.51 -12.31 -3.65
C PHE A 79 -0.98 -12.20 -3.78
N MET A 80 -0.27 -11.84 -2.71
CA MET A 80 1.17 -11.58 -2.73
C MET A 80 1.94 -12.59 -1.87
N ASP A 81 2.81 -13.36 -2.52
CA ASP A 81 3.79 -14.19 -1.83
C ASP A 81 5.00 -13.34 -1.41
N MET A 82 5.11 -13.11 -0.10
CA MET A 82 6.21 -12.33 0.49
C MET A 82 7.56 -13.06 0.40
N ILE A 83 7.58 -14.40 0.38
CA ILE A 83 8.81 -15.20 0.31
C ILE A 83 9.36 -15.15 -1.12
N GLU A 84 8.49 -15.35 -2.11
CA GLU A 84 8.85 -15.24 -3.53
C GLU A 84 9.37 -13.84 -3.85
N GLN A 85 8.71 -12.80 -3.32
CA GLN A 85 9.15 -11.42 -3.47
C GLN A 85 10.53 -11.17 -2.83
N ALA A 86 10.76 -11.65 -1.60
CA ALA A 86 12.04 -11.50 -0.91
C ALA A 86 13.16 -12.24 -1.66
N ARG A 87 12.91 -13.46 -2.14
CA ARG A 87 13.86 -14.23 -2.96
C ARG A 87 14.16 -13.50 -4.27
N SER A 88 13.16 -12.98 -4.95
CA SER A 88 13.32 -12.21 -6.19
C SER A 88 14.19 -10.96 -5.97
N GLN A 89 13.95 -10.22 -4.88
CA GLN A 89 14.78 -9.07 -4.51
C GLN A 89 16.24 -9.47 -4.22
N GLN A 90 16.48 -10.57 -3.51
CA GLN A 90 17.84 -11.04 -3.25
C GLN A 90 18.56 -11.46 -4.54
N ILE A 91 17.90 -12.17 -5.44
CA ILE A 91 18.46 -12.56 -6.74
C ILE A 91 18.82 -11.31 -7.54
N MET A 92 17.93 -10.33 -7.61
CA MET A 92 18.18 -9.08 -8.33
C MET A 92 19.34 -8.28 -7.70
N SER A 93 19.41 -8.23 -6.38
CA SER A 93 20.52 -7.57 -5.67
C SER A 93 21.85 -8.26 -5.93
N ALA A 94 21.88 -9.60 -5.91
CA ALA A 94 23.08 -10.37 -6.20
C ALA A 94 23.52 -10.19 -7.66
N PHE A 95 22.58 -10.23 -8.61
CA PHE A 95 22.83 -9.98 -10.03
C PHE A 95 23.43 -8.59 -10.27
N ASN A 96 22.86 -7.54 -9.67
CA ASN A 96 23.36 -6.17 -9.80
C ASN A 96 24.77 -6.03 -9.19
N LYS A 97 25.03 -6.71 -8.08
CA LYS A 97 26.36 -6.73 -7.43
C LYS A 97 27.39 -7.41 -8.33
N GLU A 98 27.08 -8.58 -8.89
CA GLU A 98 27.94 -9.30 -9.83
C GLU A 98 28.21 -8.50 -11.11
N LEU A 99 27.18 -7.85 -11.65
CA LEU A 99 27.32 -7.02 -12.84
C LEU A 99 28.20 -5.79 -12.59
N ARG A 100 28.09 -5.17 -11.42
CA ARG A 100 29.01 -4.11 -10.98
C ARG A 100 30.43 -4.62 -10.83
N GLN A 101 30.61 -5.78 -10.21
CA GLN A 101 31.93 -6.39 -10.01
C GLN A 101 32.59 -6.75 -11.35
N ALA A 102 31.84 -7.35 -12.28
CA ALA A 102 32.33 -7.69 -13.62
C ALA A 102 32.76 -6.45 -14.43
N ARG A 103 32.09 -5.30 -14.23
CA ARG A 103 32.50 -4.01 -14.82
C ARG A 103 33.81 -3.50 -14.22
N ILE A 104 33.98 -3.60 -12.90
CA ILE A 104 35.23 -3.20 -12.21
C ILE A 104 36.40 -4.09 -12.66
N GLU A 105 36.16 -5.39 -12.78
CA GLU A 105 37.15 -6.38 -13.25
C GLU A 105 37.44 -6.30 -14.77
N ASN A 106 36.73 -5.44 -15.52
CA ASN A 106 36.78 -5.37 -17.00
C ASN A 106 36.63 -6.74 -17.69
N ASN A 107 35.88 -7.66 -17.09
CA ASN A 107 35.70 -9.00 -17.60
C ASN A 107 34.59 -9.01 -18.67
N SER A 108 34.98 -8.81 -19.93
CA SER A 108 34.09 -8.75 -21.08
C SER A 108 33.21 -10.00 -21.24
N PHE A 109 33.73 -11.19 -20.91
CA PHE A 109 32.97 -12.43 -20.96
C PHE A 109 31.85 -12.48 -19.90
N LYS A 110 32.17 -12.15 -18.64
CA LYS A 110 31.17 -12.06 -17.56
C LYS A 110 30.12 -11.00 -17.85
N ILE A 111 30.52 -9.83 -18.34
CA ILE A 111 29.60 -8.73 -18.70
C ILE A 111 28.63 -9.19 -19.79
N LYS A 112 29.13 -9.85 -20.85
CA LYS A 112 28.29 -10.35 -21.94
C LYS A 112 27.28 -11.38 -21.43
N LYS A 113 27.74 -12.36 -20.65
CA LYS A 113 26.89 -13.41 -20.06
C LYS A 113 25.83 -12.83 -19.11
N LEU A 114 26.19 -11.89 -18.25
CA LEU A 114 25.24 -11.24 -17.34
C LEU A 114 24.22 -10.39 -18.10
N THR A 115 24.65 -9.68 -19.13
CA THR A 115 23.75 -8.91 -20.01
C THR A 115 22.78 -9.83 -20.76
N GLU A 116 23.22 -10.99 -21.24
CA GLU A 116 22.35 -12.00 -21.86
C GLU A 116 21.30 -12.56 -20.88
N MET A 117 21.59 -12.61 -19.58
CA MET A 117 20.64 -13.01 -18.53
C MET A 117 19.75 -11.85 -18.02
N GLN A 118 20.01 -10.60 -18.43
CA GLN A 118 19.21 -9.46 -17.99
C GLN A 118 17.73 -9.57 -18.40
N PRO A 119 17.38 -9.99 -19.64
CA PRO A 119 15.99 -10.17 -20.04
C PRO A 119 15.26 -11.25 -19.22
N THR A 120 15.94 -12.33 -18.86
CA THR A 120 15.33 -13.40 -18.06
C THR A 120 15.06 -12.96 -16.62
N MET A 121 15.98 -12.18 -16.03
CA MET A 121 15.77 -11.54 -14.73
C MET A 121 14.64 -10.51 -14.77
N MET A 122 14.55 -9.71 -15.83
CA MET A 122 13.44 -8.78 -16.04
C MET A 122 12.12 -9.52 -16.19
N ALA A 123 12.05 -10.58 -17.00
CA ALA A 123 10.86 -11.39 -17.20
C ALA A 123 10.35 -11.98 -15.87
N LYS A 124 11.25 -12.51 -15.03
CA LYS A 124 10.91 -13.02 -13.69
C LYS A 124 10.36 -11.92 -12.77
N ASN A 125 10.95 -10.72 -12.81
CA ASN A 125 10.43 -9.57 -12.08
C ASN A 125 9.06 -9.09 -12.61
N MET A 126 8.85 -9.21 -13.93
CA MET A 126 7.59 -8.88 -14.60
C MET A 126 6.48 -9.86 -14.20
N GLU A 127 6.80 -11.13 -14.00
CA GLU A 127 5.85 -12.13 -13.47
C GLU A 127 5.38 -11.75 -12.06
N THR A 128 6.30 -11.36 -11.17
CA THR A 128 5.94 -10.85 -9.83
C THR A 128 5.08 -9.58 -9.93
N SER A 129 5.41 -8.68 -10.86
CA SER A 129 4.65 -7.45 -11.11
C SER A 129 3.23 -7.74 -11.64
N ASN A 130 3.08 -8.73 -12.52
CA ASN A 130 1.78 -9.17 -13.04
C ASN A 130 0.87 -9.69 -11.92
N LYS A 131 1.41 -10.44 -10.95
CA LYS A 131 0.66 -10.88 -9.76
C LYS A 131 0.13 -9.67 -8.96
N MET A 132 0.94 -8.61 -8.79
CA MET A 132 0.51 -7.38 -8.14
C MET A 132 -0.58 -6.64 -8.92
N MET A 133 -0.42 -6.49 -10.24
CA MET A 133 -1.40 -5.80 -11.08
C MET A 133 -2.76 -6.51 -11.08
N LYS A 134 -2.77 -7.85 -11.06
CA LYS A 134 -4.01 -8.63 -10.92
C LYS A 134 -4.69 -8.37 -9.58
N ALA A 135 -3.95 -8.14 -8.50
CA ALA A 135 -4.51 -7.88 -7.18
C ALA A 135 -5.14 -6.48 -7.04
N MET A 136 -4.66 -5.49 -7.79
CA MET A 136 -5.06 -4.08 -7.64
C MET A 136 -6.59 -3.89 -7.74
N PRO A 137 -7.30 -4.33 -8.80
CA PRO A 137 -8.74 -4.13 -8.90
C PRO A 137 -9.53 -4.79 -7.76
N PHE A 138 -9.13 -5.99 -7.32
CA PHE A 138 -9.79 -6.68 -6.21
C PHE A 138 -9.66 -5.88 -4.90
N THR A 139 -8.47 -5.33 -4.64
CA THR A 139 -8.30 -4.47 -3.46
C THR A 139 -9.14 -3.19 -3.57
N MET A 140 -9.27 -2.61 -4.76
CA MET A 140 -10.06 -1.39 -4.98
C MET A 140 -11.55 -1.63 -4.80
N ILE A 141 -12.10 -2.76 -5.26
CA ILE A 141 -13.53 -3.10 -5.08
C ILE A 141 -13.90 -3.17 -3.59
N VAL A 142 -12.98 -3.60 -2.72
CA VAL A 142 -13.23 -3.65 -1.27
C VAL A 142 -13.00 -2.29 -0.62
N ILE A 143 -11.99 -1.55 -1.06
CA ILE A 143 -11.58 -0.29 -0.44
C ILE A 143 -12.52 0.87 -0.82
N ILE A 144 -12.96 0.95 -2.09
CA ILE A 144 -13.78 2.06 -2.60
C ILE A 144 -15.10 2.23 -1.81
N PRO A 145 -15.92 1.18 -1.61
CA PRO A 145 -17.16 1.32 -0.84
C PRO A 145 -16.92 1.87 0.57
N LEU A 146 -15.86 1.41 1.25
CA LEU A 146 -15.52 1.91 2.59
C LEU A 146 -15.17 3.40 2.57
N PHE A 147 -14.44 3.87 1.56
CA PHE A 147 -14.16 5.29 1.39
C PHE A 147 -15.41 6.12 1.04
N LEU A 148 -16.33 5.58 0.24
CA LEU A 148 -17.60 6.24 -0.08
C LEU A 148 -18.46 6.40 1.17
N TRP A 149 -18.51 5.38 2.02
CA TRP A 149 -19.18 5.49 3.31
C TRP A 149 -18.51 6.51 4.23
N VAL A 150 -17.17 6.51 4.34
CA VAL A 150 -16.45 7.51 5.15
C VAL A 150 -16.74 8.93 4.65
N ARG A 151 -16.81 9.13 3.33
CA ARG A 151 -17.18 10.41 2.74
C ARG A 151 -18.58 10.85 3.17
N TYR A 152 -19.58 9.95 3.08
CA TYR A 152 -20.94 10.23 3.55
C TYR A 152 -20.97 10.53 5.05
N PHE A 153 -20.28 9.73 5.87
CA PHE A 153 -20.18 9.95 7.31
C PHE A 153 -19.66 11.36 7.62
N VAL A 154 -18.59 11.79 6.95
CA VAL A 154 -18.00 13.11 7.19
C VAL A 154 -18.88 14.24 6.66
N ASP A 155 -19.57 14.08 5.52
CA ASP A 155 -20.36 15.16 4.89
C ASP A 155 -21.75 15.33 5.47
N VAL A 156 -22.36 14.22 5.88
CA VAL A 156 -23.74 14.17 6.34
C VAL A 156 -23.75 14.00 7.85
N THR A 157 -23.30 12.86 8.36
CA THR A 157 -23.44 12.51 9.79
C THR A 157 -22.69 13.47 10.72
N VAL A 158 -21.43 13.77 10.42
CA VAL A 158 -20.62 14.69 11.25
C VAL A 158 -21.10 16.14 11.12
N ARG A 159 -21.63 16.50 9.95
CA ARG A 159 -22.22 17.81 9.70
C ARG A 159 -23.50 18.02 10.49
N GLU A 160 -24.37 17.02 10.51
CA GLU A 160 -25.61 17.03 11.29
C GLU A 160 -25.34 17.07 12.80
N ALA A 161 -24.27 16.40 13.25
CA ALA A 161 -23.81 16.44 14.64
C ALA A 161 -23.14 17.76 15.06
N GLY A 162 -22.84 18.67 14.11
CA GLY A 162 -22.19 19.95 14.38
C GLY A 162 -20.68 19.86 14.69
N ASN A 163 -20.06 18.69 14.54
CA ASN A 163 -18.66 18.41 14.90
C ASN A 163 -17.71 18.49 13.69
N LEU A 164 -17.96 19.43 12.78
CA LEU A 164 -17.17 19.58 11.55
C LEU A 164 -15.74 20.05 11.82
N ALA A 165 -15.52 20.80 12.89
CA ALA A 165 -14.23 21.37 13.26
C ALA A 165 -13.54 20.52 14.32
N PHE A 166 -12.28 20.19 14.08
CA PHE A 166 -11.41 19.57 15.09
C PHE A 166 -10.12 20.36 15.24
N SER A 167 -9.63 20.46 16.47
CA SER A 167 -8.39 21.14 16.77
C SER A 167 -7.22 20.16 16.69
N VAL A 168 -6.28 20.46 15.79
CA VAL A 168 -4.98 19.80 15.68
C VAL A 168 -3.95 20.68 16.37
N PRO A 169 -2.87 20.16 16.99
CA PRO A 169 -1.93 21.00 17.75
C PRO A 169 -1.31 22.17 16.98
N TRP A 170 -1.42 22.18 15.65
CA TRP A 170 -0.87 23.18 14.75
C TRP A 170 -1.93 23.95 13.94
N ALA A 171 -3.21 23.60 14.00
CA ALA A 171 -4.30 24.32 13.30
C ALA A 171 -5.69 23.85 13.75
N GLU A 172 -6.70 24.72 13.67
CA GLU A 172 -8.11 24.31 13.64
C GLU A 172 -8.52 24.08 12.19
N LEU A 173 -9.02 22.88 11.89
CA LEU A 173 -9.37 22.48 10.52
C LEU A 173 -10.74 21.82 10.52
N GLY A 174 -11.55 22.16 9.52
CA GLY A 174 -12.75 21.40 9.20
C GLY A 174 -12.38 20.08 8.51
N LEU A 175 -13.08 18.99 8.81
CA LEU A 175 -12.87 17.70 8.12
C LEU A 175 -13.11 17.77 6.60
N MET A 176 -13.89 18.76 6.16
CA MET A 176 -14.17 19.06 4.75
C MET A 176 -13.29 20.13 4.13
N ASP A 177 -12.41 20.75 4.90
CA ASP A 177 -11.48 21.71 4.34
C ASP A 177 -10.50 20.98 3.43
N ASN A 178 -10.31 21.54 2.23
CA ASN A 178 -9.34 21.00 1.30
C ASN A 178 -7.95 21.50 1.68
N ILE A 179 -7.06 20.57 2.03
CA ILE A 179 -5.65 20.85 2.25
C ILE A 179 -4.92 20.37 1.00
N TRP A 180 -4.40 21.34 0.24
CA TRP A 180 -3.75 21.13 -1.06
C TRP A 180 -4.70 20.56 -2.13
N PHE A 181 -4.72 19.24 -2.35
CA PHE A 181 -5.60 18.57 -3.33
C PHE A 181 -6.52 17.53 -2.69
N MET A 182 -6.46 17.36 -1.36
CA MET A 182 -7.23 16.33 -0.65
C MET A 182 -8.06 16.95 0.48
N PRO A 183 -9.29 16.45 0.70
CA PRO A 183 -10.04 16.77 1.90
C PRO A 183 -9.29 16.38 3.17
N ALA A 184 -9.41 17.18 4.24
CA ALA A 184 -8.73 16.95 5.51
C ALA A 184 -9.05 15.57 6.13
N TRP A 185 -10.26 15.05 5.95
CA TRP A 185 -10.62 13.72 6.44
C TRP A 185 -9.77 12.59 5.83
N ILE A 186 -9.33 12.73 4.57
CA ILE A 186 -8.42 11.75 3.94
C ILE A 186 -7.06 11.78 4.65
N LEU A 187 -6.59 12.97 5.04
CA LEU A 187 -5.32 13.14 5.74
C LEU A 187 -5.37 12.55 7.15
N VAL A 188 -6.45 12.82 7.89
CA VAL A 188 -6.69 12.23 9.23
C VAL A 188 -6.70 10.70 9.13
N TYR A 189 -7.49 10.16 8.19
CA TYR A 189 -7.50 8.72 7.91
C TYR A 189 -6.09 8.19 7.60
N THR A 190 -5.34 8.88 6.73
CA THR A 190 -4.02 8.42 6.28
C THR A 190 -2.99 8.44 7.41
N MET A 191 -3.01 9.49 8.26
CA MET A 191 -2.14 9.58 9.43
C MET A 191 -2.36 8.42 10.41
N VAL A 192 -3.60 7.96 10.57
CA VAL A 192 -3.93 6.81 11.41
C VAL A 192 -3.63 5.48 10.72
N SER A 193 -3.99 5.37 9.44
CA SER A 193 -3.93 4.12 8.67
C SER A 193 -2.49 3.69 8.39
N ILE A 194 -1.54 4.62 8.21
CA ILE A 194 -0.14 4.28 7.98
C ILE A 194 0.48 3.47 9.15
N PRO A 195 0.54 3.99 10.39
CA PRO A 195 1.15 3.25 11.50
C PRO A 195 0.42 1.94 11.80
N PHE A 196 -0.91 1.95 11.70
CA PHE A 196 -1.72 0.76 11.92
C PHE A 196 -1.48 -0.29 10.82
N GLY A 197 -1.43 0.13 9.56
CA GLY A 197 -1.12 -0.73 8.43
C GLY A 197 0.29 -1.33 8.53
N GLN A 198 1.28 -0.57 9.01
CA GLN A 198 2.62 -1.11 9.29
C GLN A 198 2.57 -2.20 10.37
N LEU A 199 1.80 -1.98 11.44
CA LEU A 199 1.62 -2.95 12.50
C LEU A 199 1.01 -4.25 11.97
N VAL A 200 -0.11 -4.16 11.23
CA VAL A 200 -0.78 -5.35 10.67
C VAL A 200 0.14 -6.08 9.68
N ASN A 201 0.80 -5.37 8.77
CA ASN A 201 1.72 -5.99 7.82
C ASN A 201 2.86 -6.72 8.54
N ARG A 202 3.38 -6.16 9.63
CA ARG A 202 4.41 -6.80 10.44
C ARG A 202 3.92 -8.08 11.10
N LEU A 203 2.70 -8.07 11.64
CA LEU A 203 2.07 -9.26 12.23
C LEU A 203 1.89 -10.36 11.21
N ILE A 204 1.31 -10.04 10.04
CA ILE A 204 1.10 -11.00 8.94
C ILE A 204 2.44 -11.59 8.48
N ARG A 205 3.46 -10.75 8.29
CA ARG A 205 4.78 -11.20 7.85
C ARG A 205 5.42 -12.13 8.87
N THR A 206 5.34 -11.79 10.16
CA THR A 206 5.91 -12.61 11.24
C THR A 206 5.22 -13.96 11.31
N TYR A 207 3.89 -13.97 11.20
CA TYR A 207 3.09 -15.20 11.20
C TYR A 207 3.44 -16.11 10.02
N LYS A 208 3.43 -15.58 8.79
CA LYS A 208 3.75 -16.36 7.59
C LYS A 208 5.18 -16.90 7.61
N PHE A 209 6.14 -16.09 8.05
CA PHE A 209 7.54 -16.51 8.14
C PHE A 209 7.75 -17.63 9.15
N ARG A 210 7.13 -17.52 10.34
CA ARG A 210 7.15 -18.60 11.35
C ARG A 210 6.55 -19.89 10.81
N LYS A 211 5.41 -19.81 10.12
CA LYS A 211 4.78 -20.99 9.51
C LYS A 211 5.72 -21.66 8.49
N HIS A 212 6.36 -20.87 7.63
CA HIS A 212 7.27 -21.39 6.62
C HIS A 212 8.53 -22.05 7.21
N LEU A 213 9.10 -21.47 8.27
CA LEU A 213 10.22 -22.07 8.99
C LEU A 213 9.84 -23.43 9.58
N ASN A 214 8.71 -23.51 10.27
CA ASN A 214 8.22 -24.76 10.85
C ASN A 214 7.99 -25.85 9.76
N GLU A 215 7.53 -25.46 8.57
CA GLU A 215 7.37 -26.38 7.44
C GLU A 215 8.71 -26.91 6.89
N ILE A 216 9.78 -26.11 6.94
CA ILE A 216 11.13 -26.54 6.54
C ILE A 216 11.70 -27.48 7.61
N GLU A 217 11.63 -27.09 8.89
CA GLU A 217 12.13 -27.90 10.01
C GLU A 217 11.42 -29.26 10.09
N ALA A 218 10.11 -29.31 9.83
CA ALA A 218 9.35 -30.56 9.78
C ALA A 218 9.77 -31.48 8.63
N LYS A 219 10.19 -30.93 7.48
CA LYS A 219 10.69 -31.71 6.33
C LYS A 219 12.08 -32.24 6.59
N GLU A 220 12.98 -31.41 7.12
CA GLU A 220 14.33 -31.82 7.51
C GLU A 220 14.29 -32.90 8.60
N GLY A 221 13.38 -32.76 9.59
CA GLY A 221 13.15 -33.76 10.62
C GLY A 221 12.65 -35.11 10.06
N ALA A 222 11.77 -35.08 9.07
CA ALA A 222 11.24 -36.29 8.41
C ALA A 222 12.22 -36.98 7.46
N GLU A 223 13.19 -36.25 6.88
CA GLU A 223 14.27 -36.83 6.08
C GLU A 223 15.42 -37.40 6.94
N SER A 224 15.51 -36.98 8.21
CA SER A 224 16.53 -37.42 9.16
C SER A 224 16.13 -38.58 10.10
N ALA A 225 14.89 -39.08 9.97
CA ALA A 225 14.33 -40.20 10.74
C ALA A 225 14.08 -41.42 9.84
#